data_AF-A0A7Z9JP72-F1
#
_entry.id   AF-A0A7Z9JP72-F1
#
_cell.length_a   1.000
_cell.length_b   1.000
_cell.length_c   1.000
_cell.angle_alpha   90.00
_cell.angle_beta   90.00
_cell.angle_gamma   90.00
#
_symmetry.space_group_name_H-M   'P 1'
#
loop_
_entity.id
_entity.type
_entity.pdbx_description
1 polymer ?
#
loop_
_entity_poly.entity_id
_entity_poly.type
_entity_poly.pdbx_seq_one_letter_code
_entity_poly.pdbx_strand_id
1 'polypeptide(L)' 'MTLDTPLTHHAATQVPLICGPMYPCSNPELVAAASDAGAIGVVQPLSMTYVHGHDFREGLRLIKSINRPAPIP' A
#
# COMPACT_ATOMS: atom_id res chain seq x y z
N MET A 1 -5.67 17.44 2.47
CA MET A 1 -4.64 18.44 2.17
C MET A 1 -3.65 17.76 1.25
N THR A 2 -3.50 18.23 0.01
CA THR A 2 -2.58 17.66 -0.98
C THR A 2 -1.28 18.47 -0.93
N LEU A 3 -0.12 17.80 -0.93
CA LEU A 3 1.19 18.47 -0.91
C LEU A 3 1.85 18.34 -2.29
N ASP A 4 2.38 19.43 -2.82
CA ASP A 4 3.04 19.47 -4.12
C ASP A 4 4.55 19.22 -3.96
N THR A 5 5.00 18.03 -4.34
CA THR A 5 6.39 17.58 -4.20
C THR A 5 6.82 16.71 -5.39
N PRO A 6 8.12 16.57 -5.68
CA PRO A 6 8.60 15.63 -6.69
C PRO A 6 8.12 14.18 -6.45
N LEU A 7 7.97 13.76 -5.19
CA LEU A 7 7.48 12.42 -4.86
C LEU A 7 6.02 12.23 -5.25
N THR A 8 5.15 13.18 -4.91
CA THR A 8 3.72 13.10 -5.25
C THR A 8 3.49 13.12 -6.77
N HIS A 9 4.32 13.85 -7.53
CA HIS A 9 4.31 13.81 -9.00
C HIS A 9 4.76 12.48 -9.58
N HIS A 10 5.92 11.97 -9.14
CA HIS A 10 6.47 10.74 -9.71
C HIS A 10 5.68 9.49 -9.33
N ALA A 11 5.14 9.45 -8.11
CA ALA A 11 4.42 8.30 -7.59
C ALA A 11 2.89 8.39 -7.77
N ALA A 12 2.38 9.50 -8.32
CA ALA A 12 0.94 9.73 -8.46
C ALA A 12 0.18 9.58 -7.12
N THR A 13 0.73 10.16 -6.06
CA THR A 13 0.15 10.14 -4.71
C THR A 13 -0.32 11.53 -4.27
N GLN A 14 -1.27 11.58 -3.34
CA GLN A 14 -1.80 12.85 -2.81
C GLN A 14 -0.92 13.42 -1.68
N VAL A 15 -0.22 12.55 -0.98
CA VAL A 15 0.71 12.90 0.09
C VAL A 15 2.08 12.25 -0.14
N PRO A 16 3.18 12.92 0.24
CA PRO A 16 4.55 12.42 0.09
C PRO A 16 4.90 11.45 1.22
N LEU A 17 4.04 10.45 1.45
CA LEU A 17 4.20 9.46 2.52
C LEU A 17 4.33 8.06 1.94
N ILE A 18 5.19 7.27 2.56
CA ILE A 18 5.43 5.86 2.24
C ILE A 18 5.15 5.05 3.50
N CYS A 19 4.15 4.17 3.44
CA CYS A 19 3.94 3.14 4.45
C CYS A 19 4.87 1.98 4.14
N GLY A 20 6.07 2.03 4.73
CA GLY A 20 7.13 1.06 4.48
C GLY A 20 6.76 -0.38 4.85
N PRO A 21 7.41 -1.38 4.24
CA PRO A 21 7.13 -2.78 4.52
C PRO A 21 7.68 -3.17 5.91
N MET A 22 6.84 -3.77 6.74
CA MET A 22 7.17 -4.16 8.11
C MET A 22 6.98 -5.66 8.30
N TYR A 23 8.03 -6.38 8.68
CA TYR A 23 7.91 -7.74 9.18
C TYR A 23 7.87 -7.70 10.72
N PRO A 24 6.92 -8.37 11.41
CA PRO A 24 5.85 -9.24 10.89
C PRO A 24 4.49 -8.53 10.73
N CYS A 25 4.42 -7.20 10.82
CA CYS A 25 3.15 -6.49 11.01
C CYS A 25 2.40 -6.12 9.73
N SER A 26 3.06 -6.07 8.57
CA SER A 26 2.40 -5.69 7.32
C SER A 26 1.42 -6.77 6.86
N ASN A 27 0.19 -6.36 6.56
CA ASN A 27 -0.88 -7.21 6.08
C ASN A 27 -1.62 -6.55 4.89
N PRO A 28 -2.52 -7.26 4.20
CA PRO A 28 -3.29 -6.70 3.09
C PRO A 28 -4.03 -5.41 3.45
N GLU A 29 -4.63 -5.36 4.64
CA GLU A 29 -5.45 -4.26 5.13
C GLU A 29 -4.63 -2.98 5.30
N LEU A 30 -3.43 -3.06 5.87
CA LEU A 30 -2.54 -1.91 6.05
C LEU A 30 -2.09 -1.33 4.70
N VAL A 31 -1.72 -2.20 3.76
CA VAL A 31 -1.27 -1.76 2.43
C VAL A 31 -2.40 -1.05 1.69
N ALA A 32 -3.62 -1.60 1.75
CA ALA A 32 -4.81 -0.99 1.16
C ALA A 32 -5.13 0.35 1.84
N ALA A 33 -5.19 0.40 3.18
CA ALA A 33 -5.51 1.61 3.92
C ALA A 33 -4.51 2.76 3.66
N ALA A 34 -3.22 2.45 3.54
CA ALA A 34 -2.21 3.44 3.16
C ALA A 34 -2.44 3.99 1.74
N SER A 35 -2.81 3.11 0.80
CA SER A 35 -3.11 3.49 -0.58
C SER A 35 -4.39 4.33 -0.69
N ASP A 36 -5.43 3.96 0.07
CA ASP A 36 -6.70 4.70 0.17
C ASP A 36 -6.51 6.10 0.76
N ALA A 37 -5.56 6.24 1.69
CA ALA A 37 -5.17 7.53 2.26
C ALA A 37 -4.35 8.42 1.29
N GLY A 38 -4.12 7.96 0.06
CA GLY A 38 -3.37 8.69 -0.96
C GLY A 38 -1.85 8.67 -0.74
N ALA A 39 -1.34 7.69 0.03
CA ALA A 39 0.08 7.43 0.23
C ALA A 39 0.54 6.18 -0.55
N ILE A 40 1.83 5.85 -0.52
CA ILE A 40 2.34 4.60 -1.10
C ILE A 40 2.23 3.49 -0.05
N GLY A 41 1.38 2.49 -0.28
CA GLY A 41 1.37 1.24 0.49
C GLY A 41 2.38 0.23 -0.04
N VAL A 42 3.32 -0.23 0.79
CA VAL A 42 4.36 -1.19 0.36
C VAL A 42 4.06 -2.60 0.89
N VAL A 43 4.01 -3.57 -0.01
CA VAL A 43 3.81 -4.98 0.33
C VAL A 43 5.08 -5.57 0.94
N GLN A 44 4.95 -6.29 2.05
CA GLN A 44 6.02 -7.11 2.62
C GLN A 44 5.79 -8.60 2.26
N PRO A 45 6.50 -9.17 1.27
CA PRO A 45 6.27 -10.54 0.81
C PRO A 45 6.36 -11.60 1.90
N LEU A 46 7.31 -11.49 2.83
CA LEU A 46 7.47 -12.49 3.89
C LEU A 46 6.31 -12.48 4.88
N SER A 47 5.78 -11.29 5.20
CA SER A 47 4.59 -11.20 6.06
C SER A 47 3.38 -11.83 5.35
N MET A 48 3.23 -11.56 4.05
CA MET A 48 2.15 -12.11 3.23
C MET A 48 2.17 -13.63 3.17
N THR A 49 3.33 -14.24 2.90
CA THR A 49 3.45 -15.68 2.66
C THR A 49 3.70 -16.50 3.92
N TYR A 50 4.51 -16.01 4.86
CA TYR A 50 4.86 -16.75 6.08
C TYR A 50 3.96 -16.42 7.27
N VAL A 51 3.58 -15.15 7.47
CA VAL A 51 2.79 -14.75 8.65
C VAL A 51 1.29 -14.94 8.39
N HIS A 52 0.82 -14.51 7.23
CA HIS A 52 -0.61 -14.55 6.88
C HIS A 52 -1.00 -15.74 5.99
N GLY A 53 -0.03 -16.54 5.53
CA GLY A 53 -0.27 -17.79 4.81
C GLY A 53 -0.91 -17.62 3.42
N HIS A 54 -0.87 -16.42 2.85
CA HIS A 54 -1.35 -16.19 1.48
C HIS A 54 -0.33 -16.70 0.45
N ASP A 55 -0.80 -17.27 -0.66
CA ASP A 55 0.00 -17.24 -1.88
C ASP A 55 0.30 -15.77 -2.22
N PHE A 56 1.53 -15.48 -2.66
CA PHE A 56 1.93 -14.09 -2.89
C PHE A 56 1.01 -13.39 -3.90
N ARG A 57 0.59 -14.07 -4.98
CA ARG A 57 -0.31 -13.47 -5.98
C ARG A 57 -1.72 -13.30 -5.44
N GLU A 58 -2.22 -14.27 -4.66
CA GLU A 58 -3.53 -14.13 -3.99
C GLU A 58 -3.54 -12.97 -2.99
N GLY A 59 -2.45 -12.75 -2.25
CA GLY A 59 -2.29 -11.59 -1.39
C GLY A 59 -2.38 -10.27 -2.15
N LEU A 60 -1.73 -10.18 -3.33
CA LEU A 60 -1.84 -9.00 -4.19
C LEU A 60 -3.27 -8.81 -4.76
N ARG A 61 -3.95 -9.91 -5.11
CA ARG A 61 -5.36 -9.85 -5.57
C ARG A 61 -6.29 -9.38 -4.46
N LEU A 62 -6.07 -9.84 -3.22
CA LEU A 62 -6.82 -9.40 -2.04
C LEU A 62 -6.61 -7.91 -1.78
N ILE A 63 -5.36 -7.44 -1.76
CA ILE A 63 -5.07 -6.00 -1.63
C ILE A 63 -5.84 -5.22 -2.70
N LYS A 64 -5.76 -5.64 -3.97
CA LYS A 64 -6.47 -4.97 -5.06
C LYS A 64 -8.00 -4.96 -4.89
N SER A 65 -8.60 -6.01 -4.32
CA SER A 65 -10.05 -6.10 -4.18
C SER A 65 -10.59 -5.18 -3.07
N ILE A 66 -9.84 -5.01 -1.99
CA ILE A 66 -10.20 -4.16 -0.83
C ILE A 66 -9.71 -2.71 -0.96
N ASN A 67 -8.75 -2.45 -1.85
CA ASN A 67 -8.23 -1.12 -2.13
C ASN A 67 -9.26 -0.26 -2.91
N ARG A 68 -9.36 1.01 -2.53
CA ARG A 68 -10.18 2.10 -3.09
C ARG A 68 -9.30 3.35 -3.14
N PRO A 69 -8.24 3.34 -3.96
CA PRO A 69 -7.20 4.34 -3.89
C PRO A 69 -7.79 5.72 -4.19
N ALA A 70 -7.30 6.72 -3.46
CA ALA A 70 -7.72 8.09 -3.69
C ALA A 70 -7.43 8.51 -5.15
N PRO A 71 -8.25 9.40 -5.75
CA PRO A 71 -8.01 9.88 -7.11
C PRO A 71 -6.59 10.43 -7.25
N ILE A 72 -5.91 10.02 -8.31
CA ILE A 72 -4.62 10.60 -8.69
C ILE A 72 -4.89 12.06 -9.12
N PRO A 73 -4.15 13.04 -8.57
CA PRO A 73 -4.31 14.46 -8.92
C PRO A 73 -3.94 14.76 -10.38
#